data_AF-A0A0W7TKR9-F1
#
_entry.id   AF-A0A0W7TKR9-F1
#
_cell.length_a   1.000
_cell.length_b   1.000
_cell.length_c   1.000
_cell.angle_alpha   90.00
_cell.angle_beta   90.00
_cell.angle_gamma   90.00
#
_symmetry.space_group_name_H-M   'P 1'
#
loop_
_entity.id
_entity.type
_entity.pdbx_description
1 polymer ?
#
loop_
_entity_poly.entity_id
_entity_poly.type
_entity_poly.pdbx_seq_one_letter_code
_entity_poly.pdbx_strand_id
1 'polypeptide(L)'
;MGNEVPQRIAEALRSGEVSDRDSLQRLKMKLCSELGPDKVPPNSEVLALLNGEERERFLPLLVKKPVKTVSGVSAVAVMTSPYPCPHGKCAYCPGGVENNSPQSYTGKEPAARRAAMNHYDPYDQVASRISQLEEVGHPSSKIDLIIMGGNFTSRDPMYREWFVKRCFDAMNGRPAASLEEAQAANGSAEHRCVGLTVESRPDYLMTDKAVEEMMRLGATRVELGVQILDDEVLKKVSRGHGVAETVRATEVCRRHGLLVCYHIMPGLPGSSPENDLRCFRRLFSDPAFRPDGLKFYPALVIPGTEMHRWWEAGEYVPPDTATAVALLSEMKSQVPEYVRIQRIQRDIPVPEIAAGIMQSNLRQLVQENMAKEGLSCRCIRCREAGRSGLPPEGPDGAELKTQTYEASGGTEHFISFETGDRIIGYVRLRTDGSGTARIRELRVAGQETAVGKEAEGWQHRGYGKRLLAEAEAAAAREGCTRMCVTSAPGAREYYAKLGYTPAPPYMVKDL
;
A
#
# COMPACT_ATOMS: atom_id res chain seq x y z
N MET A 1 14.71 27.85 -26.36
CA MET A 1 14.46 28.48 -25.05
C MET A 1 13.99 27.50 -23.97
N GLY A 2 13.31 26.39 -24.28
CA GLY A 2 12.77 25.48 -23.26
C GLY A 2 13.76 24.75 -22.34
N ASN A 3 15.08 24.75 -22.63
CA ASN A 3 16.09 24.00 -21.87
C ASN A 3 17.08 24.87 -21.08
N GLU A 4 16.94 26.20 -21.11
CA GLU A 4 17.93 27.11 -20.49
C GLU A 4 17.79 27.17 -18.96
N VAL A 5 16.56 27.10 -18.44
CA VAL A 5 16.29 27.12 -16.99
C VAL A 5 16.84 25.85 -16.30
N PRO A 6 16.57 24.61 -16.79
CA PRO A 6 17.18 23.41 -16.22
C PRO A 6 18.71 23.41 -16.24
N GLN A 7 19.34 23.93 -17.30
CA GLN A 7 20.80 24.03 -17.44
C GLN A 7 21.41 24.94 -16.36
N ARG A 8 20.87 26.15 -16.17
CA ARG A 8 21.35 27.06 -15.12
C ARG A 8 21.16 26.52 -13.71
N ILE A 9 20.09 25.74 -13.48
CA ILE A 9 19.90 25.07 -12.19
C ILE A 9 20.95 23.97 -11.98
N ALA A 10 21.29 23.19 -13.01
CA ALA A 10 22.34 22.19 -12.92
C ALA A 10 23.72 22.84 -12.64
N GLU A 11 24.01 23.97 -13.28
CA GLU A 11 25.23 24.76 -13.02
C GLU A 11 25.27 25.32 -11.58
N ALA A 12 24.16 25.87 -11.08
CA ALA A 12 24.05 26.38 -9.72
C ALA A 12 24.19 25.28 -8.64
N LEU A 13 23.77 24.05 -8.95
CA LEU A 13 24.03 22.88 -8.10
C LEU A 13 25.53 22.53 -8.08
N ARG A 14 26.18 22.54 -9.25
CA ARG A 14 27.63 22.25 -9.38
C ARG A 14 28.49 23.29 -8.67
N SER A 15 28.11 24.56 -8.74
CA SER A 15 28.82 25.68 -8.11
C SER A 15 28.59 25.79 -6.60
N GLY A 16 27.59 25.09 -6.06
CA GLY A 16 27.21 25.15 -4.64
C GLY A 16 26.34 26.37 -4.27
N GLU A 17 25.85 27.14 -5.25
CA GLU A 17 24.88 28.22 -5.03
C GLU A 17 23.55 27.68 -4.45
N VAL A 18 23.20 26.44 -4.79
CA VAL A 18 22.05 25.73 -4.23
C VAL A 18 22.53 24.66 -3.25
N SER A 19 22.27 24.89 -1.97
CA SER A 19 22.63 23.98 -0.87
C SER A 19 21.43 23.26 -0.25
N ASP A 20 20.22 23.79 -0.42
CA ASP A 20 19.00 23.24 0.15
C ASP A 20 17.78 23.35 -0.80
N ARG A 21 16.64 22.81 -0.37
CA ARG A 21 15.41 22.77 -1.19
C ARG A 21 14.75 24.14 -1.33
N ASP A 22 14.91 25.01 -0.35
CA ASP A 22 14.34 26.35 -0.38
C ASP A 22 15.16 27.25 -1.29
N SER A 23 16.49 27.15 -1.26
CA SER A 23 17.38 27.82 -2.21
C SER A 23 17.13 27.34 -3.64
N LEU A 24 16.91 26.04 -3.85
CA LEU A 24 16.52 25.48 -5.15
C LEU A 24 15.19 26.07 -5.65
N GLN A 25 14.19 26.15 -4.77
CA GLN A 25 12.88 26.68 -5.15
C GLN A 25 12.93 28.19 -5.44
N ARG A 26 13.67 28.96 -4.63
CA ARG A 26 13.90 30.39 -4.88
C ARG A 26 14.59 30.63 -6.22
N LEU A 27 15.64 29.87 -6.52
CA LEU A 27 16.35 29.96 -7.80
C LEU A 27 15.43 29.62 -8.98
N LYS A 28 14.60 28.57 -8.85
CA LYS A 28 13.60 28.24 -9.87
C LYS A 28 12.65 29.39 -10.17
N MET A 29 12.11 30.04 -9.14
CA MET A 29 11.20 31.18 -9.32
C MET A 29 11.93 32.37 -9.96
N LYS A 30 13.15 32.67 -9.53
CA LYS A 30 13.97 33.74 -10.09
C LYS A 30 14.24 33.52 -11.58
N LEU A 31 14.77 32.36 -11.96
CA LEU A 31 15.08 32.03 -13.36
C LEU A 31 13.83 32.01 -14.25
N CYS A 32 12.69 31.55 -13.73
CA CYS A 32 11.43 31.62 -14.46
C CYS A 32 10.94 33.07 -14.64
N SER A 33 11.15 33.94 -13.67
CA SER A 33 10.81 35.36 -13.82
C SER A 33 11.72 36.08 -14.83
N GLU A 34 13.00 35.70 -14.90
CA GLU A 34 14.00 36.34 -15.78
C GLU A 34 13.91 35.85 -17.23
N LEU A 35 13.72 34.55 -17.43
CA LEU A 35 13.76 33.90 -18.75
C LEU A 35 12.38 33.67 -19.35
N GLY A 36 11.31 33.91 -18.58
CA GLY A 36 9.91 33.86 -19.03
C GLY A 36 9.43 32.53 -19.64
N PRO A 37 9.80 31.33 -19.14
CA PRO A 37 9.22 30.08 -19.63
C PRO A 37 7.73 29.99 -19.26
N ASP A 38 6.94 29.33 -20.11
CA ASP A 38 5.51 29.11 -19.89
C ASP A 38 5.21 28.31 -18.61
N LYS A 39 6.15 27.47 -18.17
CA LYS A 39 6.02 26.61 -16.98
C LYS A 39 7.35 26.49 -16.24
N VAL A 40 7.25 26.34 -14.92
CA VAL A 40 8.40 26.01 -14.08
C VAL A 40 8.86 24.59 -14.42
N PRO A 41 10.14 24.38 -14.78
CA PRO A 41 10.59 23.07 -15.20
C PRO A 41 10.54 22.06 -14.04
N PRO A 42 10.14 20.80 -14.29
CA PRO A 42 10.19 19.73 -13.31
C PRO A 42 11.64 19.42 -12.89
N ASN A 43 11.80 18.77 -11.74
CA ASN A 43 13.12 18.39 -11.26
C ASN A 43 13.75 17.26 -12.12
N SER A 44 12.93 16.48 -12.82
CA SER A 44 13.38 15.43 -13.76
C SER A 44 14.18 15.98 -14.93
N GLU A 45 13.83 17.17 -15.44
CA GLU A 45 14.60 17.84 -16.49
C GLU A 45 16.00 18.25 -16.01
N VAL A 46 16.12 18.68 -14.75
CA VAL A 46 17.44 18.95 -14.14
C VAL A 46 18.21 17.65 -13.95
N LEU A 47 17.57 16.59 -13.45
CA LEU A 47 18.20 15.28 -13.27
C LEU A 47 18.75 14.69 -14.57
N ALA A 48 18.07 14.90 -15.70
CA ALA A 48 18.51 14.44 -17.01
C ALA A 48 19.81 15.11 -17.51
N LEU A 49 20.21 16.24 -16.93
CA LEU A 49 21.43 16.99 -17.28
C LEU A 49 22.64 16.64 -16.40
N LEU A 50 22.45 15.80 -15.38
CA LEU A 50 23.48 15.39 -14.43
C LEU A 50 24.05 14.03 -14.82
N ASN A 51 25.38 13.87 -14.71
CA ASN A 51 26.03 12.58 -14.87
C ASN A 51 25.81 11.66 -13.65
N GLY A 52 26.29 10.41 -13.68
CA GLY A 52 26.06 9.43 -12.62
C GLY A 52 26.46 9.90 -11.21
N GLU A 53 27.67 10.45 -11.05
CA GLU A 53 28.16 10.94 -9.75
C GLU A 53 27.41 12.19 -9.29
N GLU A 54 27.12 13.11 -10.21
CA GLU A 54 26.35 14.33 -9.93
C GLU A 54 24.91 13.99 -9.52
N ARG A 55 24.29 13.03 -10.21
CA ARG A 55 22.94 12.58 -9.93
C ARG A 55 22.88 11.98 -8.54
N GLU A 56 23.83 11.14 -8.15
CA GLU A 56 23.94 10.61 -6.78
C GLU A 56 24.05 11.74 -5.75
N ARG A 57 24.94 12.71 -6.00
CA ARG A 57 25.20 13.83 -5.09
C ARG A 57 23.97 14.74 -4.89
N PHE A 58 23.24 15.04 -5.96
CA PHE A 58 22.15 16.02 -5.93
C PHE A 58 20.75 15.40 -5.81
N LEU A 59 20.62 14.06 -5.87
CA LEU A 59 19.36 13.34 -5.73
C LEU A 59 18.53 13.77 -4.49
N PRO A 60 19.13 13.90 -3.28
CA PRO A 60 18.36 14.26 -2.08
C PRO A 60 17.67 15.63 -2.18
N LEU A 61 18.26 16.57 -2.93
CA LEU A 61 17.71 17.90 -3.18
C LEU A 61 16.63 17.88 -4.26
N LEU A 62 16.82 17.06 -5.31
CA LEU A 62 15.96 17.03 -6.50
C LEU A 62 14.76 16.07 -6.40
N VAL A 63 14.78 15.08 -5.51
CA VAL A 63 13.65 14.15 -5.32
C VAL A 63 12.50 14.82 -4.55
N LYS A 64 11.33 14.92 -5.20
CA LYS A 64 10.09 15.41 -4.57
C LYS A 64 9.48 14.32 -3.67
N LYS A 65 9.06 14.70 -2.45
CA LYS A 65 8.38 13.82 -1.48
C LYS A 65 9.16 12.52 -1.18
N PRO A 66 10.40 12.60 -0.69
CA PRO A 66 11.23 11.42 -0.36
C PRO A 66 10.57 10.50 0.69
N VAL A 67 9.66 11.05 1.50
CA VAL A 67 8.87 10.35 2.52
C VAL A 67 7.86 9.33 1.93
N LYS A 68 7.71 9.26 0.60
CA LYS A 68 6.88 8.23 -0.06
C LYS A 68 7.58 6.87 -0.20
N THR A 69 8.91 6.84 -0.20
CA THR A 69 9.76 5.63 -0.37
C THR A 69 10.61 5.35 0.87
N VAL A 70 10.06 5.62 2.05
CA VAL A 70 10.73 5.49 3.36
C VAL A 70 11.28 4.09 3.66
N SER A 71 10.69 3.04 3.07
CA SER A 71 11.15 1.66 3.24
C SER A 71 12.07 1.16 2.12
N GLY A 72 12.45 2.03 1.17
CA GLY A 72 13.21 1.59 0.00
C GLY A 72 12.40 0.64 -0.90
N VAL A 73 11.06 0.76 -0.89
CA VAL A 73 10.16 -0.04 -1.72
C VAL A 73 9.23 0.91 -2.45
N SER A 74 9.19 0.79 -3.77
CA SER A 74 8.35 1.61 -4.65
C SER A 74 7.03 0.93 -4.93
N ALA A 75 5.93 1.63 -4.65
CA ALA A 75 4.60 1.16 -4.99
C ALA A 75 4.31 1.38 -6.49
N VAL A 76 4.08 0.28 -7.21
CA VAL A 76 3.69 0.27 -8.63
C VAL A 76 2.25 -0.21 -8.69
N ALA A 77 1.33 0.73 -8.88
CA ALA A 77 -0.09 0.43 -8.92
C ALA A 77 -0.59 0.40 -10.38
N VAL A 78 -1.12 -0.75 -10.79
CA VAL A 78 -1.64 -1.03 -12.13
C VAL A 78 -3.13 -1.33 -12.05
N MET A 79 -3.86 -1.08 -13.14
CA MET A 79 -5.29 -1.36 -13.22
C MET A 79 -5.58 -2.41 -14.28
N THR A 80 -6.50 -3.30 -13.95
CA THR A 80 -7.08 -4.25 -14.91
C THR A 80 -7.91 -3.52 -15.95
N SER A 81 -8.17 -4.15 -17.09
CA SER A 81 -9.12 -3.60 -18.06
C SER A 81 -10.52 -3.47 -17.45
N PRO A 82 -11.32 -2.46 -17.88
CA PRO A 82 -12.70 -2.30 -17.44
C PRO A 82 -13.50 -3.59 -17.65
N TYR A 83 -14.23 -4.01 -16.62
CA TYR A 83 -15.03 -5.22 -16.63
C TYR A 83 -16.17 -5.08 -15.62
N PRO A 84 -17.38 -5.60 -15.90
CA PRO A 84 -18.49 -5.45 -14.98
C PRO A 84 -18.26 -6.23 -13.67
N CYS A 85 -18.82 -5.73 -12.57
CA CYS A 85 -18.89 -6.53 -11.35
C CYS A 85 -20.00 -7.58 -11.48
N PRO A 86 -19.79 -8.84 -11.03
CA PRO A 86 -20.79 -9.90 -11.21
C PRO A 86 -22.12 -9.69 -10.47
N HIS A 87 -22.15 -8.84 -9.44
CA HIS A 87 -23.38 -8.50 -8.70
C HIS A 87 -24.05 -7.22 -9.20
N GLY A 88 -23.51 -6.58 -10.25
CA GLY A 88 -23.88 -5.23 -10.66
C GLY A 88 -23.05 -4.13 -9.99
N LYS A 89 -23.60 -2.91 -9.94
CA LYS A 89 -22.92 -1.68 -9.52
C LYS A 89 -23.40 -1.25 -8.13
N CYS A 90 -22.47 -1.09 -7.18
CA CYS A 90 -22.80 -0.50 -5.88
C CYS A 90 -23.21 0.96 -6.03
N ALA A 91 -24.06 1.45 -5.13
CA ALA A 91 -24.66 2.78 -5.20
C ALA A 91 -23.64 3.94 -5.22
N TYR A 92 -22.47 3.75 -4.59
CA TYR A 92 -21.38 4.73 -4.50
C TYR A 92 -20.33 4.64 -5.61
N CYS A 93 -20.37 3.59 -6.45
CA CYS A 93 -19.29 3.35 -7.41
C CYS A 93 -19.47 4.23 -8.65
N PRO A 94 -18.53 5.14 -8.98
CA PRO A 94 -18.68 6.01 -10.16
C PRO A 94 -18.42 5.29 -11.48
N GLY A 95 -17.41 4.42 -11.51
CA GLY A 95 -16.93 3.81 -12.76
C GLY A 95 -17.61 2.55 -13.22
N GLY A 96 -17.01 1.99 -14.27
CA GLY A 96 -17.38 0.74 -14.91
C GLY A 96 -17.02 0.74 -16.39
N VAL A 97 -17.50 -0.27 -17.11
CA VAL A 97 -17.32 -0.39 -18.57
C VAL A 97 -17.81 0.88 -19.31
N GLU A 98 -18.89 1.48 -18.82
CA GLU A 98 -19.54 2.67 -19.41
C GLU A 98 -18.63 3.89 -19.52
N ASN A 99 -17.71 4.09 -18.57
CA ASN A 99 -16.79 5.23 -18.57
C ASN A 99 -15.34 4.80 -18.86
N ASN A 100 -15.16 3.61 -19.44
CA ASN A 100 -13.86 3.01 -19.76
C ASN A 100 -12.88 3.06 -18.59
N SER A 101 -13.34 2.73 -17.38
CA SER A 101 -12.50 2.65 -16.18
C SER A 101 -12.83 1.42 -15.33
N PRO A 102 -11.89 0.91 -14.51
CA PRO A 102 -12.19 -0.18 -13.60
C PRO A 102 -13.30 0.22 -12.61
N GLN A 103 -14.04 -0.79 -12.15
CA GLN A 103 -15.15 -0.55 -11.22
C GLN A 103 -14.67 0.25 -10.00
N SER A 104 -15.50 1.21 -9.58
CA SER A 104 -15.25 2.13 -8.46
C SER A 104 -14.36 3.35 -8.77
N TYR A 105 -13.71 3.46 -9.93
CA TYR A 105 -12.84 4.59 -10.28
C TYR A 105 -13.53 5.58 -11.23
N THR A 106 -13.13 6.85 -11.24
CA THR A 106 -13.71 7.84 -12.18
C THR A 106 -13.03 7.83 -13.54
N GLY A 107 -11.83 7.24 -13.64
CA GLY A 107 -10.98 7.30 -14.84
C GLY A 107 -10.07 8.53 -14.86
N LYS A 108 -10.21 9.43 -13.87
CA LYS A 108 -9.48 10.70 -13.80
C LYS A 108 -8.40 10.69 -12.73
N GLU A 109 -8.35 9.67 -11.89
CA GLU A 109 -7.28 9.47 -10.92
C GLU A 109 -5.94 9.29 -11.66
N PRO A 110 -4.79 9.69 -11.06
CA PRO A 110 -3.50 9.53 -11.71
C PRO A 110 -3.18 8.11 -12.17
N ALA A 111 -3.57 7.10 -11.38
CA ALA A 111 -3.38 5.70 -11.76
C ALA A 111 -4.32 5.27 -12.90
N ALA A 112 -5.57 5.71 -12.88
CA ALA A 112 -6.54 5.40 -13.94
C ALA A 112 -6.16 6.05 -15.27
N ARG A 113 -5.70 7.30 -15.26
CA ARG A 113 -5.19 7.96 -16.47
C ARG A 113 -3.98 7.23 -17.06
N ARG A 114 -3.03 6.82 -16.21
CA ARG A 114 -1.88 6.02 -16.68
C ARG A 114 -2.32 4.68 -17.26
N ALA A 115 -3.28 4.01 -16.63
CA ALA A 115 -3.80 2.75 -17.15
C ALA A 115 -4.45 2.93 -18.52
N ALA A 116 -5.31 3.95 -18.68
CA ALA A 116 -5.95 4.27 -19.95
C ALA A 116 -4.94 4.65 -21.06
N MET A 117 -3.90 5.43 -20.72
CA MET A 117 -2.81 5.79 -21.65
C MET A 117 -2.03 4.57 -22.15
N ASN A 118 -1.94 3.52 -21.33
CA ASN A 118 -1.30 2.26 -21.68
C ASN A 118 -2.33 1.21 -22.12
N HIS A 119 -3.56 1.61 -22.49
CA HIS A 119 -4.63 0.71 -22.94
C HIS A 119 -4.93 -0.46 -21.99
N TYR A 120 -4.72 -0.27 -20.69
CA TYR A 120 -4.81 -1.31 -19.67
C TYR A 120 -3.89 -2.52 -19.89
N ASP A 121 -2.85 -2.37 -20.73
CA ASP A 121 -1.82 -3.39 -20.89
C ASP A 121 -0.97 -3.48 -19.60
N PRO A 122 -0.87 -4.67 -18.99
CA PRO A 122 -0.12 -4.87 -17.74
C PRO A 122 1.38 -4.61 -17.87
N TYR A 123 2.00 -4.91 -19.01
CA TYR A 123 3.42 -4.70 -19.23
C TYR A 123 3.72 -3.20 -19.37
N ASP A 124 2.99 -2.52 -20.25
CA ASP A 124 3.21 -1.10 -20.53
C ASP A 124 2.94 -0.24 -19.29
N GLN A 125 1.91 -0.57 -18.51
CA GLN A 125 1.64 0.09 -17.23
C GLN A 125 2.81 -0.01 -16.23
N VAL A 126 3.41 -1.20 -16.10
CA VAL A 126 4.54 -1.42 -15.20
C VAL A 126 5.80 -0.73 -15.74
N ALA A 127 6.15 -0.94 -17.01
CA ALA A 127 7.32 -0.36 -17.64
C ALA A 127 7.28 1.18 -17.60
N SER A 128 6.14 1.78 -17.99
CA SER A 128 5.91 3.23 -17.91
C SER A 128 6.05 3.76 -16.48
N ARG A 129 5.57 3.00 -15.48
CA ARG A 129 5.65 3.43 -14.08
C ARG A 129 7.06 3.32 -13.51
N ILE A 130 7.84 2.31 -13.89
CA ILE A 130 9.25 2.15 -13.52
C ILE A 130 10.06 3.31 -14.09
N SER A 131 9.96 3.54 -15.40
CA SER A 131 10.63 4.65 -16.09
C SER A 131 10.29 6.01 -15.44
N GLN A 132 9.01 6.26 -15.16
CA GLN A 132 8.59 7.49 -14.47
C GLN A 132 9.21 7.65 -13.07
N LEU A 133 9.36 6.56 -12.31
CA LEU A 133 9.97 6.61 -10.97
C LEU A 133 11.46 6.97 -11.07
N GLU A 134 12.17 6.37 -12.01
CA GLU A 134 13.60 6.58 -12.22
C GLU A 134 13.89 8.00 -12.72
N GLU A 135 13.10 8.51 -13.67
CA GLU A 135 13.20 9.88 -14.20
C GLU A 135 13.12 10.94 -13.10
N VAL A 136 12.34 10.69 -12.04
CA VAL A 136 12.20 11.61 -10.89
C VAL A 136 13.12 11.27 -9.72
N GLY A 137 13.99 10.25 -9.88
CA GLY A 137 15.00 9.87 -8.89
C GLY A 137 14.50 8.99 -7.75
N HIS A 138 13.34 8.34 -7.89
CA HIS A 138 12.88 7.33 -6.95
C HIS A 138 13.47 5.95 -7.32
N PRO A 139 13.86 5.12 -6.34
CA PRO A 139 14.38 3.79 -6.63
C PRO A 139 13.27 2.89 -7.17
N SER A 140 13.64 1.94 -8.02
CA SER A 140 12.74 0.98 -8.68
C SER A 140 13.16 -0.48 -8.46
N SER A 141 14.24 -0.73 -7.71
CA SER A 141 14.84 -2.06 -7.52
C SER A 141 14.02 -2.98 -6.63
N LYS A 142 13.18 -2.43 -5.74
CA LYS A 142 12.20 -3.18 -4.94
C LYS A 142 10.80 -2.61 -5.19
N ILE A 143 9.91 -3.43 -5.72
CA ILE A 143 8.56 -3.06 -6.11
C ILE A 143 7.53 -3.78 -5.22
N ASP A 144 6.57 -3.01 -4.71
CA ASP A 144 5.29 -3.50 -4.20
C ASP A 144 4.25 -3.29 -5.30
N LEU A 145 3.91 -4.37 -6.01
CA LEU A 145 2.96 -4.36 -7.12
C LEU A 145 1.54 -4.35 -6.56
N ILE A 146 0.69 -3.43 -7.02
CA ILE A 146 -0.70 -3.30 -6.55
C ILE A 146 -1.63 -3.41 -7.74
N ILE A 147 -2.45 -4.47 -7.76
CA ILE A 147 -3.46 -4.70 -8.79
C ILE A 147 -4.78 -4.09 -8.31
N MET A 148 -5.20 -3.03 -8.99
CA MET A 148 -6.40 -2.25 -8.68
C MET A 148 -7.55 -2.58 -9.63
N GLY A 149 -8.78 -2.39 -9.13
CA GLY A 149 -10.02 -2.62 -9.90
C GLY A 149 -11.09 -3.39 -9.12
N GLY A 150 -10.74 -3.97 -7.97
CA GLY A 150 -11.64 -4.65 -7.02
C GLY A 150 -12.34 -5.92 -7.53
N ASN A 151 -12.36 -6.15 -8.85
CA ASN A 151 -12.97 -7.31 -9.51
C ASN A 151 -11.94 -8.19 -10.24
N PHE A 152 -10.64 -7.96 -10.05
CA PHE A 152 -9.60 -8.82 -10.63
C PHE A 152 -9.84 -10.30 -10.31
N THR A 153 -10.20 -10.61 -9.06
CA THR A 153 -10.45 -11.98 -8.60
C THR A 153 -11.67 -12.65 -9.22
N SER A 154 -12.58 -11.89 -9.83
CA SER A 154 -13.74 -12.43 -10.54
C SER A 154 -13.51 -12.58 -12.04
N ARG A 155 -12.30 -12.25 -12.54
CA ARG A 155 -11.95 -12.37 -13.95
C ARG A 155 -11.61 -13.82 -14.29
N ASP A 156 -11.68 -14.11 -15.58
CA ASP A 156 -11.23 -15.38 -16.14
C ASP A 156 -9.81 -15.75 -15.62
N PRO A 157 -9.57 -17.01 -15.20
CA PRO A 157 -8.25 -17.45 -14.72
C PRO A 157 -7.11 -17.17 -15.71
N MET A 158 -7.33 -17.33 -17.02
CA MET A 158 -6.30 -17.06 -18.04
C MET A 158 -5.99 -15.57 -18.10
N TYR A 159 -6.99 -14.70 -17.98
CA TYR A 159 -6.77 -13.25 -17.88
C TYR A 159 -5.93 -12.90 -16.66
N ARG A 160 -6.25 -13.47 -15.48
CA ARG A 160 -5.53 -13.19 -14.24
C ARG A 160 -4.07 -13.61 -14.33
N GLU A 161 -3.81 -14.81 -14.84
CA GLU A 161 -2.45 -15.32 -15.04
C GLU A 161 -1.67 -14.50 -16.05
N TRP A 162 -2.25 -14.24 -17.23
CA TRP A 162 -1.65 -13.40 -18.27
C TRP A 162 -1.30 -12.02 -17.72
N PHE A 163 -2.23 -11.39 -17.00
CA PHE A 163 -2.04 -10.04 -16.47
C PHE A 163 -0.84 -9.97 -15.53
N VAL A 164 -0.77 -10.89 -14.56
CA VAL A 164 0.32 -10.94 -13.58
C VAL A 164 1.64 -11.32 -14.24
N LYS A 165 1.65 -12.30 -15.14
CA LYS A 165 2.83 -12.69 -15.91
C LYS A 165 3.42 -11.50 -16.65
N ARG A 166 2.59 -10.72 -17.36
CA ARG A 166 3.05 -9.55 -18.11
C ARG A 166 3.58 -8.44 -17.22
N CYS A 167 3.05 -8.26 -16.00
CA CYS A 167 3.67 -7.38 -15.01
C CYS A 167 5.08 -7.86 -14.60
N PHE A 168 5.28 -9.17 -14.41
CA PHE A 168 6.61 -9.73 -14.16
C PHE A 168 7.54 -9.58 -15.37
N ASP A 169 7.06 -9.83 -16.59
CA ASP A 169 7.84 -9.63 -17.82
C ASP A 169 8.38 -8.19 -17.90
N ALA A 170 7.59 -7.19 -17.54
CA ALA A 170 8.01 -5.78 -17.51
C ALA A 170 9.09 -5.52 -16.45
N MET A 171 8.92 -6.05 -15.23
CA MET A 171 9.94 -5.96 -14.19
C MET A 171 11.24 -6.69 -14.54
N ASN A 172 11.14 -7.74 -15.35
CA ASN A 172 12.30 -8.53 -15.81
C ASN A 172 12.95 -7.97 -17.07
N GLY A 173 12.32 -7.01 -17.76
CA GLY A 173 12.78 -6.45 -19.03
C GLY A 173 12.74 -7.43 -20.22
N ARG A 174 12.08 -8.59 -20.08
CA ARG A 174 11.99 -9.63 -21.12
C ARG A 174 10.73 -10.48 -20.97
N PRO A 175 10.16 -10.99 -22.07
CA PRO A 175 9.04 -11.93 -22.01
C PRO A 175 9.48 -13.32 -21.52
N ALA A 176 8.66 -13.95 -20.67
CA ALA A 176 8.76 -15.36 -20.32
C ALA A 176 7.74 -16.22 -21.10
N ALA A 177 7.89 -17.55 -21.12
CA ALA A 177 6.92 -18.47 -21.70
C ALA A 177 5.73 -18.73 -20.76
N SER A 178 5.97 -18.77 -19.45
CA SER A 178 4.92 -18.99 -18.43
C SER A 178 5.02 -18.00 -17.27
N LEU A 179 4.01 -18.00 -16.39
CA LEU A 179 4.04 -17.23 -15.15
C LEU A 179 5.18 -17.70 -14.23
N GLU A 180 5.37 -19.01 -14.10
CA GLU A 180 6.37 -19.63 -13.24
C GLU A 180 7.78 -19.22 -13.68
N GLU A 181 8.05 -19.19 -14.98
CA GLU A 181 9.32 -18.69 -15.52
C GLU A 181 9.50 -17.19 -15.25
N ALA A 182 8.44 -16.38 -15.43
CA ALA A 182 8.49 -14.96 -15.13
C ALA A 182 8.79 -14.68 -13.65
N GLN A 183 8.17 -15.44 -12.73
CA GLN A 183 8.41 -15.34 -11.30
C GLN A 183 9.82 -15.81 -10.92
N ALA A 184 10.31 -16.90 -11.50
CA ALA A 184 11.66 -17.41 -11.26
C ALA A 184 12.71 -16.39 -11.70
N ALA A 185 12.57 -15.80 -12.90
CA ALA A 185 13.45 -14.76 -13.39
C ALA A 185 13.43 -13.49 -12.52
N ASN A 186 12.28 -13.17 -11.91
CA ASN A 186 12.16 -11.98 -11.06
C ASN A 186 12.96 -12.07 -9.75
N GLY A 187 13.29 -13.28 -9.29
CA GLY A 187 14.08 -13.47 -8.05
C GLY A 187 15.43 -12.75 -8.07
N SER A 188 16.03 -12.62 -9.25
CA SER A 188 17.33 -11.96 -9.48
C SER A 188 17.26 -10.78 -10.46
N ALA A 189 16.05 -10.29 -10.77
CA ALA A 189 15.88 -9.15 -11.67
C ALA A 189 16.37 -7.84 -11.03
N GLU A 190 16.60 -6.83 -11.86
CA GLU A 190 16.91 -5.46 -11.40
C GLU A 190 15.74 -4.89 -10.59
N HIS A 191 14.52 -5.05 -11.11
CA HIS A 191 13.28 -4.63 -10.45
C HIS A 191 12.59 -5.84 -9.79
N ARG A 192 12.85 -6.06 -8.50
CA ARG A 192 12.32 -7.21 -7.76
C ARG A 192 10.94 -6.93 -7.20
N CYS A 193 9.99 -7.80 -7.48
CA CYS A 193 8.67 -7.79 -6.84
C CYS A 193 8.78 -8.36 -5.43
N VAL A 194 8.88 -7.48 -4.44
CA VAL A 194 9.01 -7.83 -3.01
C VAL A 194 7.67 -7.89 -2.29
N GLY A 195 6.60 -7.44 -2.94
CA GLY A 195 5.22 -7.52 -2.47
C GLY A 195 4.25 -7.47 -3.65
N LEU A 196 3.13 -8.17 -3.53
CA LEU A 196 2.06 -8.14 -4.52
C LEU A 196 0.74 -8.08 -3.76
N THR A 197 -0.03 -7.04 -4.06
CA THR A 197 -1.31 -6.73 -3.47
C THR A 197 -2.43 -6.89 -4.48
N VAL A 198 -3.45 -7.65 -4.12
CA VAL A 198 -4.68 -7.80 -4.93
C VAL A 198 -5.85 -7.14 -4.20
N GLU A 199 -6.50 -6.17 -4.85
CA GLU A 199 -7.80 -5.67 -4.39
C GLU A 199 -8.92 -6.65 -4.79
N SER A 200 -9.77 -7.01 -3.82
CA SER A 200 -10.83 -8.00 -4.04
C SER A 200 -12.07 -7.71 -3.20
N ARG A 201 -13.18 -8.34 -3.58
CA ARG A 201 -14.37 -8.43 -2.73
C ARG A 201 -14.26 -9.68 -1.84
N PRO A 202 -14.62 -9.60 -0.55
CA PRO A 202 -14.73 -10.75 0.34
C PRO A 202 -15.29 -12.05 -0.26
N ASP A 203 -16.40 -11.98 -1.00
CA ASP A 203 -17.08 -13.14 -1.57
C ASP A 203 -16.26 -13.95 -2.60
N TYR A 204 -15.11 -13.43 -3.06
CA TYR A 204 -14.21 -14.15 -3.97
C TYR A 204 -13.02 -14.82 -3.28
N LEU A 205 -12.88 -14.71 -1.97
CA LEU A 205 -11.73 -15.23 -1.21
C LEU A 205 -12.16 -16.12 -0.03
N MET A 206 -13.32 -16.75 -0.12
CA MET A 206 -13.91 -17.57 0.95
C MET A 206 -13.47 -19.04 0.96
N THR A 207 -12.71 -19.47 -0.05
CA THR A 207 -12.27 -20.87 -0.23
C THR A 207 -10.75 -20.95 -0.32
N ASP A 208 -10.20 -22.07 0.14
CA ASP A 208 -8.76 -22.32 0.08
C ASP A 208 -8.23 -22.20 -1.35
N LYS A 209 -8.92 -22.82 -2.31
CA LYS A 209 -8.57 -22.76 -3.74
C LYS A 209 -8.47 -21.32 -4.27
N ALA A 210 -9.40 -20.44 -3.89
CA ALA A 210 -9.38 -19.06 -4.36
C ALA A 210 -8.20 -18.27 -3.78
N VAL A 211 -7.86 -18.50 -2.51
CA VAL A 211 -6.71 -17.87 -1.86
C VAL A 211 -5.39 -18.43 -2.40
N GLU A 212 -5.27 -19.74 -2.52
CA GLU A 212 -4.11 -20.42 -3.11
C GLU A 212 -3.84 -19.96 -4.54
N GLU A 213 -4.90 -19.72 -5.33
CA GLU A 213 -4.75 -19.17 -6.68
C GLU A 213 -4.11 -17.78 -6.66
N MET A 214 -4.54 -16.87 -5.76
CA MET A 214 -3.92 -15.55 -5.64
C MET A 214 -2.47 -15.65 -5.17
N MET A 215 -2.18 -16.57 -4.25
CA MET A 215 -0.82 -16.80 -3.78
C MET A 215 0.08 -17.40 -4.88
N ARG A 216 -0.46 -18.28 -5.73
CA ARG A 216 0.23 -18.80 -6.92
C ARG A 216 0.60 -17.67 -7.88
N LEU A 217 -0.26 -16.67 -8.06
CA LEU A 217 0.05 -15.45 -8.81
C LEU A 217 1.17 -14.62 -8.15
N GLY A 218 1.48 -14.86 -6.88
CA GLY A 218 2.53 -14.18 -6.12
C GLY A 218 1.99 -13.21 -5.07
N ALA A 219 0.68 -13.18 -4.83
CA ALA A 219 0.07 -12.31 -3.84
C ALA A 219 0.62 -12.60 -2.44
N THR A 220 0.98 -11.53 -1.73
CA THR A 220 1.41 -11.53 -0.33
C THR A 220 0.43 -10.74 0.55
N ARG A 221 -0.41 -9.91 -0.08
CA ARG A 221 -1.45 -9.10 0.57
C ARG A 221 -2.73 -9.09 -0.25
N VAL A 222 -3.86 -9.12 0.44
CA VAL A 222 -5.17 -8.81 -0.14
C VAL A 222 -5.76 -7.59 0.51
N GLU A 223 -6.52 -6.82 -0.27
CA GLU A 223 -7.31 -5.73 0.24
C GLU A 223 -8.78 -5.99 -0.02
N LEU A 224 -9.53 -6.18 1.07
CA LEU A 224 -10.94 -6.52 1.04
C LEU A 224 -11.77 -5.24 1.09
N GLY A 225 -12.63 -5.08 0.09
CA GLY A 225 -13.63 -4.02 0.05
C GLY A 225 -14.77 -4.26 1.05
N VAL A 226 -14.50 -4.20 2.36
CA VAL A 226 -15.47 -4.44 3.44
C VAL A 226 -16.48 -3.31 3.57
N GLN A 227 -16.00 -2.08 3.44
CA GLN A 227 -16.74 -0.82 3.59
C GLN A 227 -17.26 -0.56 5.01
N ILE A 228 -18.18 -1.38 5.53
CA ILE A 228 -18.76 -1.25 6.87
C ILE A 228 -19.21 -2.60 7.40
N LEU A 229 -19.18 -2.80 8.73
CA LEU A 229 -19.67 -4.03 9.38
C LEU A 229 -21.16 -3.94 9.74
N ASP A 230 -22.01 -3.69 8.74
CA ASP A 230 -23.45 -3.50 8.90
C ASP A 230 -24.21 -3.97 7.64
N ASP A 231 -24.88 -5.12 7.73
CA ASP A 231 -25.54 -5.74 6.56
C ASP A 231 -26.69 -4.91 6.01
N GLU A 232 -27.39 -4.13 6.83
CA GLU A 232 -28.47 -3.26 6.35
C GLU A 232 -27.91 -2.09 5.53
N VAL A 233 -26.79 -1.50 5.97
CA VAL A 233 -26.09 -0.47 5.19
C VAL A 233 -25.54 -1.06 3.90
N LEU A 234 -24.90 -2.24 3.96
CA LEU A 234 -24.35 -2.93 2.78
C LEU A 234 -25.44 -3.25 1.75
N LYS A 235 -26.59 -3.76 2.20
CA LYS A 235 -27.75 -4.02 1.35
C LYS A 235 -28.31 -2.75 0.74
N LYS A 236 -28.44 -1.67 1.52
CA LYS A 236 -28.95 -0.38 1.04
C LYS A 236 -28.10 0.19 -0.09
N VAL A 237 -26.79 0.03 -0.04
CA VAL A 237 -25.87 0.50 -1.10
C VAL A 237 -25.63 -0.53 -2.21
N SER A 238 -26.44 -1.58 -2.28
CA SER A 238 -26.35 -2.66 -3.27
C SER A 238 -24.96 -3.33 -3.28
N ARG A 239 -24.37 -3.56 -2.11
CA ARG A 239 -23.13 -4.33 -2.00
C ARG A 239 -23.44 -5.81 -2.21
N GLY A 240 -22.67 -6.47 -3.07
CA GLY A 240 -22.86 -7.90 -3.37
C GLY A 240 -22.31 -8.89 -2.35
N HIS A 241 -22.09 -8.50 -1.10
CA HIS A 241 -21.77 -9.38 0.03
C HIS A 241 -22.12 -8.70 1.35
N GLY A 242 -22.22 -9.50 2.41
CA GLY A 242 -22.39 -9.05 3.77
C GLY A 242 -21.14 -9.23 4.64
N VAL A 243 -21.36 -9.13 5.95
CA VAL A 243 -20.34 -9.27 6.97
C VAL A 243 -19.86 -10.71 7.10
N ALA A 244 -20.73 -11.70 6.87
CA ALA A 244 -20.38 -13.12 6.95
C ALA A 244 -19.28 -13.51 5.93
N GLU A 245 -19.38 -13.03 4.70
CA GLU A 245 -18.37 -13.25 3.67
C GLU A 245 -17.04 -12.58 4.04
N THR A 246 -17.09 -11.41 4.70
CA THR A 246 -15.89 -10.72 5.22
C THR A 246 -15.19 -11.55 6.28
N VAL A 247 -15.94 -12.11 7.24
CA VAL A 247 -15.40 -13.00 8.27
C VAL A 247 -14.74 -14.21 7.61
N ARG A 248 -15.46 -14.88 6.70
CA ARG A 248 -14.96 -16.09 6.04
C ARG A 248 -13.71 -15.83 5.20
N ALA A 249 -13.70 -14.76 4.41
CA ALA A 249 -12.53 -14.40 3.61
C ALA A 249 -11.32 -14.08 4.48
N THR A 250 -11.52 -13.38 5.59
CA THR A 250 -10.44 -13.03 6.53
C THR A 250 -9.82 -14.26 7.15
N GLU A 251 -10.64 -15.21 7.59
CA GLU A 251 -10.20 -16.49 8.15
C GLU A 251 -9.33 -17.26 7.15
N VAL A 252 -9.82 -17.47 5.92
CA VAL A 252 -9.09 -18.25 4.91
C VAL A 252 -7.80 -17.55 4.51
N CYS A 253 -7.82 -16.22 4.27
CA CYS A 253 -6.62 -15.47 3.96
C CYS A 253 -5.57 -15.53 5.07
N ARG A 254 -5.97 -15.38 6.35
CA ARG A 254 -5.05 -15.47 7.49
C ARG A 254 -4.45 -16.87 7.63
N ARG A 255 -5.27 -17.92 7.48
CA ARG A 255 -4.84 -19.32 7.57
C ARG A 255 -3.78 -19.68 6.52
N HIS A 256 -3.86 -19.10 5.32
CA HIS A 256 -2.82 -19.25 4.29
C HIS A 256 -1.65 -18.27 4.44
N GLY A 257 -1.69 -17.38 5.43
CA GLY A 257 -0.61 -16.46 5.73
C GLY A 257 -0.56 -15.22 4.84
N LEU A 258 -1.65 -14.85 4.16
CA LEU A 258 -1.77 -13.56 3.49
C LEU A 258 -1.97 -12.43 4.49
N LEU A 259 -1.47 -11.24 4.16
CA LEU A 259 -1.84 -10.01 4.84
C LEU A 259 -3.24 -9.57 4.42
N VAL A 260 -4.05 -9.12 5.38
CA VAL A 260 -5.44 -8.70 5.17
C VAL A 260 -5.58 -7.22 5.52
N CYS A 261 -5.92 -6.42 4.51
CA CYS A 261 -6.22 -4.99 4.67
C CYS A 261 -7.70 -4.75 4.37
N TYR A 262 -8.40 -3.96 5.17
CA TYR A 262 -9.78 -3.58 4.89
C TYR A 262 -9.87 -2.17 4.31
N HIS A 263 -10.70 -2.02 3.28
CA HIS A 263 -11.22 -0.71 2.88
C HIS A 263 -12.46 -0.43 3.74
N ILE A 264 -12.45 0.69 4.46
CA ILE A 264 -13.53 1.13 5.34
C ILE A 264 -14.07 2.46 4.83
N MET A 265 -15.38 2.58 4.68
CA MET A 265 -16.09 3.75 4.16
C MET A 265 -17.06 4.32 5.20
N PRO A 266 -16.61 5.25 6.05
CA PRO A 266 -17.51 6.01 6.91
C PRO A 266 -18.46 6.89 6.10
N GLY A 267 -19.67 7.09 6.61
CA GLY A 267 -20.69 7.98 6.04
C GLY A 267 -21.48 7.37 4.89
N LEU A 268 -21.54 6.04 4.76
CA LEU A 268 -22.39 5.42 3.73
C LEU A 268 -23.89 5.70 3.96
N PRO A 269 -24.72 5.77 2.91
CA PRO A 269 -26.17 5.92 3.03
C PRO A 269 -26.79 4.88 3.96
N GLY A 270 -27.56 5.35 4.95
CA GLY A 270 -28.15 4.50 5.99
C GLY A 270 -27.28 4.30 7.24
N SER A 271 -26.04 4.80 7.25
CA SER A 271 -25.19 4.84 8.45
C SER A 271 -25.28 6.21 9.14
N SER A 272 -24.68 6.28 10.33
CA SER A 272 -24.46 7.51 11.11
C SER A 272 -23.03 7.49 11.69
N PRO A 273 -22.46 8.64 12.16
CA PRO A 273 -21.16 8.64 12.82
C PRO A 273 -21.05 7.66 14.00
N GLU A 274 -22.14 7.50 14.77
CA GLU A 274 -22.22 6.56 15.88
C GLU A 274 -22.20 5.11 15.38
N ASN A 275 -22.95 4.83 14.30
CA ASN A 275 -22.98 3.52 13.65
C ASN A 275 -21.60 3.16 13.09
N ASP A 276 -20.98 4.08 12.36
CA ASP A 276 -19.64 3.93 11.80
C ASP A 276 -18.61 3.65 12.90
N LEU A 277 -18.67 4.39 14.01
CA LEU A 277 -17.77 4.20 15.14
C LEU A 277 -18.01 2.86 15.86
N ARG A 278 -19.27 2.43 16.00
CA ARG A 278 -19.63 1.11 16.55
C ARG A 278 -19.06 -0.01 15.68
N CYS A 279 -19.31 0.05 14.37
CA CYS A 279 -18.78 -0.92 13.40
C CYS A 279 -17.24 -0.91 13.36
N PHE A 280 -16.64 0.26 13.50
CA PHE A 280 -15.18 0.40 13.56
C PHE A 280 -14.60 -0.25 14.81
N ARG A 281 -15.17 -0.01 15.99
CA ARG A 281 -14.75 -0.67 17.25
C ARG A 281 -14.82 -2.19 17.15
N ARG A 282 -15.87 -2.70 16.49
CA ARG A 282 -16.05 -4.13 16.24
C ARG A 282 -14.90 -4.76 15.44
N LEU A 283 -14.22 -4.01 14.56
CA LEU A 283 -13.06 -4.52 13.81
C LEU A 283 -11.95 -5.08 14.71
N PHE A 284 -11.83 -4.57 15.95
CA PHE A 284 -10.75 -4.95 16.86
C PHE A 284 -11.24 -5.72 18.09
N SER A 285 -12.49 -5.48 18.55
CA SER A 285 -13.05 -6.25 19.66
C SER A 285 -13.43 -7.67 19.27
N ASP A 286 -13.86 -7.90 18.02
CA ASP A 286 -14.27 -9.21 17.52
C ASP A 286 -13.08 -9.92 16.81
N PRO A 287 -12.63 -11.10 17.30
CA PRO A 287 -11.49 -11.82 16.73
C PRO A 287 -11.74 -12.32 15.30
N ALA A 288 -12.98 -12.30 14.80
CA ALA A 288 -13.30 -12.66 13.43
C ALA A 288 -12.70 -11.71 12.38
N PHE A 289 -12.30 -10.49 12.76
CA PHE A 289 -11.81 -9.45 11.83
C PHE A 289 -10.32 -9.12 12.03
N ARG A 290 -10.02 -8.26 13.01
CA ARG A 290 -8.67 -7.79 13.42
C ARG A 290 -7.71 -7.61 12.23
N PRO A 291 -8.01 -6.78 11.21
CA PRO A 291 -7.21 -6.68 9.99
C PRO A 291 -5.78 -6.17 10.28
N ASP A 292 -4.81 -6.50 9.43
CA ASP A 292 -3.43 -6.00 9.57
C ASP A 292 -3.27 -4.55 9.10
N GLY A 293 -4.19 -4.09 8.25
CA GLY A 293 -4.17 -2.74 7.70
C GLY A 293 -5.55 -2.19 7.36
N LEU A 294 -5.60 -0.86 7.22
CA LEU A 294 -6.81 -0.12 6.90
C LEU A 294 -6.57 0.90 5.78
N LYS A 295 -7.58 1.09 4.94
CA LYS A 295 -7.74 2.25 4.05
C LYS A 295 -9.08 2.92 4.36
N PHE A 296 -9.03 4.16 4.85
CA PHE A 296 -10.23 4.94 5.08
C PHE A 296 -10.61 5.70 3.81
N TYR A 297 -11.83 5.46 3.35
CA TYR A 297 -12.45 6.08 2.19
C TYR A 297 -13.82 6.65 2.58
N PRO A 298 -13.86 7.78 3.32
CA PRO A 298 -15.12 8.45 3.61
C PRO A 298 -15.98 8.60 2.36
N ALA A 299 -17.29 8.43 2.50
CA ALA A 299 -18.22 8.46 1.41
C ALA A 299 -18.18 9.82 0.68
N LEU A 300 -18.15 9.76 -0.64
CA LEU A 300 -18.17 10.91 -1.53
C LEU A 300 -19.31 10.72 -2.52
N VAL A 301 -20.04 11.81 -2.80
CA VAL A 301 -21.05 11.82 -3.85
C VAL A 301 -20.35 12.16 -5.17
N ILE A 302 -20.43 11.24 -6.12
CA ILE A 302 -19.80 11.39 -7.44
C ILE A 302 -20.91 11.44 -8.50
N PRO A 303 -20.89 12.39 -9.45
CA PRO A 303 -21.90 12.48 -10.51
C PRO A 303 -22.12 11.15 -11.24
N GLY A 304 -23.36 10.86 -11.61
CA GLY A 304 -23.74 9.63 -12.33
C GLY A 304 -23.83 8.36 -11.47
N THR A 305 -23.69 8.47 -10.15
CA THR A 305 -23.93 7.37 -9.21
C THR A 305 -25.37 7.35 -8.70
N GLU A 306 -25.80 6.22 -8.13
CA GLU A 306 -27.08 6.14 -7.42
C GLU A 306 -27.10 7.11 -6.22
N MET A 307 -25.97 7.20 -5.50
CA MET A 307 -25.82 8.14 -4.39
C MET A 307 -25.93 9.61 -4.81
N HIS A 308 -25.55 9.95 -6.05
CA HIS A 308 -25.78 11.28 -6.59
C HIS A 308 -27.27 11.58 -6.71
N ARG A 309 -28.06 10.62 -7.21
CA ARG A 309 -29.52 10.77 -7.31
C ARG A 309 -30.17 10.94 -5.94
N TRP A 310 -29.78 10.13 -4.96
CA TRP A 310 -30.27 10.27 -3.58
C TRP A 310 -29.91 11.62 -2.97
N TRP A 311 -28.71 12.13 -3.24
CA TRP A 311 -28.29 13.45 -2.79
C TRP A 311 -29.08 14.58 -3.45
N GLU A 312 -29.27 14.54 -4.77
CA GLU A 312 -30.09 15.52 -5.52
C GLU A 312 -31.55 15.53 -5.05
N ALA A 313 -32.08 14.38 -4.65
CA ALA A 313 -33.43 14.23 -4.09
C ALA A 313 -33.54 14.62 -2.60
N GLY A 314 -32.42 14.90 -1.92
CA GLY A 314 -32.39 15.20 -0.48
C GLY A 314 -32.54 13.96 0.43
N GLU A 315 -32.48 12.76 -0.13
CA GLU A 315 -32.60 11.47 0.59
C GLU A 315 -31.29 11.03 1.26
N TYR A 316 -30.17 11.65 0.89
CA TYR A 316 -28.85 11.37 1.45
C TYR A 316 -28.00 12.64 1.55
N VAL A 317 -27.37 12.84 2.71
CA VAL A 317 -26.40 13.91 2.94
C VAL A 317 -25.07 13.28 3.32
N PRO A 318 -23.99 13.45 2.52
CA PRO A 318 -22.68 12.92 2.88
C PRO A 318 -22.08 13.70 4.06
N PRO A 319 -21.15 13.09 4.83
CA PRO A 319 -20.46 13.80 5.89
C PRO A 319 -19.66 14.97 5.32
N ASP A 320 -19.76 16.12 5.98
CA ASP A 320 -18.88 17.24 5.71
C ASP A 320 -17.47 16.97 6.25
N THR A 321 -16.54 17.86 5.92
CA THR A 321 -15.13 17.70 6.32
C THR A 321 -14.94 17.75 7.83
N ALA A 322 -15.68 18.59 8.55
CA ALA A 322 -15.56 18.69 10.01
C ALA A 322 -16.01 17.39 10.69
N THR A 323 -17.16 16.86 10.28
CA THR A 323 -17.70 15.58 10.75
C THR A 323 -16.75 14.43 10.44
N ALA A 324 -16.24 14.36 9.21
CA ALA A 324 -15.29 13.33 8.82
C ALA A 324 -13.96 13.42 9.59
N VAL A 325 -13.45 14.64 9.84
CA VAL A 325 -12.23 14.87 10.63
C VAL A 325 -12.42 14.41 12.07
N ALA A 326 -13.53 14.77 12.71
CA ALA A 326 -13.85 14.36 14.07
C ALA A 326 -13.95 12.83 14.17
N LEU A 327 -14.77 12.20 13.31
CA LEU A 327 -14.97 10.76 13.28
C LEU A 327 -13.67 9.99 13.03
N LEU A 328 -12.87 10.42 12.04
CA LEU A 328 -11.60 9.76 11.74
C LEU A 328 -10.55 9.98 12.83
N SER A 329 -10.58 11.10 13.56
CA SER A 329 -9.70 11.34 14.71
C SER A 329 -9.97 10.33 15.82
N GLU A 330 -11.25 10.15 16.13
CA GLU A 330 -11.73 9.18 17.12
C GLU A 330 -11.45 7.73 16.67
N MET A 331 -11.73 7.37 15.42
CA MET A 331 -11.37 6.04 14.91
C MET A 331 -9.86 5.78 15.02
N LYS A 332 -9.03 6.76 14.67
CA LYS A 332 -7.57 6.61 14.71
C LYS A 332 -6.98 6.46 16.10
N SER A 333 -7.60 7.06 17.11
CA SER A 333 -7.14 6.94 18.51
C SER A 333 -7.27 5.50 19.02
N GLN A 334 -8.19 4.72 18.44
CA GLN A 334 -8.53 3.35 18.82
C GLN A 334 -7.80 2.27 18.00
N VAL A 335 -6.95 2.66 17.04
CA VAL A 335 -6.26 1.69 16.16
C VAL A 335 -5.15 0.98 16.93
N PRO A 336 -5.18 -0.37 17.03
CA PRO A 336 -4.14 -1.13 17.70
C PRO A 336 -2.75 -0.97 17.07
N GLU A 337 -1.73 -1.24 17.89
CA GLU A 337 -0.33 -1.07 17.55
C GLU A 337 0.15 -1.94 16.38
N TYR A 338 -0.45 -3.11 16.19
CA TYR A 338 -0.17 -4.04 15.08
C TYR A 338 -0.80 -3.62 13.74
N VAL A 339 -1.63 -2.56 13.70
CA VAL A 339 -2.39 -2.20 12.50
C VAL A 339 -1.71 -1.07 11.74
N ARG A 340 -1.71 -1.14 10.41
CA ARG A 340 -1.19 -0.09 9.53
C ARG A 340 -2.27 0.64 8.74
N ILE A 341 -2.47 1.92 9.02
CA ILE A 341 -3.37 2.78 8.22
C ILE A 341 -2.66 3.26 6.96
N GLN A 342 -2.92 2.61 5.83
CA GLN A 342 -2.24 2.92 4.57
C GLN A 342 -2.68 4.27 3.99
N ARG A 343 -4.00 4.52 3.95
CA ARG A 343 -4.59 5.70 3.31
C ARG A 343 -5.74 6.27 4.13
N ILE A 344 -5.89 7.59 4.05
CA ILE A 344 -7.04 8.35 4.58
C ILE A 344 -7.43 9.26 3.43
N GLN A 345 -8.62 9.05 2.87
CA GLN A 345 -9.16 9.59 1.60
C GLN A 345 -8.78 8.79 0.34
N ARG A 346 -9.65 8.83 -0.69
CA ARG A 346 -9.37 8.28 -2.03
C ARG A 346 -8.63 9.31 -2.89
N ASP A 347 -7.93 8.86 -3.91
CA ASP A 347 -7.25 9.74 -4.87
C ASP A 347 -8.21 10.26 -5.97
N ILE A 348 -9.44 10.61 -5.61
CA ILE A 348 -10.44 11.17 -6.53
C ILE A 348 -10.17 12.68 -6.69
N PRO A 349 -10.04 13.21 -7.92
CA PRO A 349 -9.89 14.65 -8.14
C PRO A 349 -11.12 15.42 -7.65
N VAL A 350 -10.91 16.56 -6.97
CA VAL A 350 -12.00 17.41 -6.43
C VAL A 350 -13.06 17.78 -7.48
N PRO A 351 -12.72 18.09 -8.76
CA PRO A 351 -13.75 18.38 -9.77
C PRO A 351 -14.73 17.24 -10.06
N GLU A 352 -14.39 16.01 -9.68
CA GLU A 352 -15.25 14.83 -9.85
C GLU A 352 -16.18 14.63 -8.63
N ILE A 353 -16.11 15.46 -7.59
CA ILE A 353 -16.88 15.31 -6.36
C ILE A 353 -18.04 16.31 -6.39
N ALA A 354 -19.27 15.81 -6.33
CA ALA A 354 -20.48 16.65 -6.25
C ALA A 354 -20.72 17.13 -4.81
N ALA A 355 -20.54 16.25 -3.83
CA ALA A 355 -20.72 16.56 -2.41
C ALA A 355 -19.90 15.63 -1.49
N GLY A 356 -19.60 16.10 -0.27
CA GLY A 356 -18.79 15.43 0.73
C GLY A 356 -17.50 16.19 1.04
N ILE A 357 -16.39 15.48 1.21
CA ILE A 357 -15.09 16.08 1.56
C ILE A 357 -14.42 16.65 0.30
N MET A 358 -14.22 17.97 0.27
CA MET A 358 -13.59 18.68 -0.85
C MET A 358 -12.09 18.94 -0.63
N GLN A 359 -11.59 18.80 0.60
CA GLN A 359 -10.19 19.03 0.96
C GLN A 359 -9.32 17.82 0.59
N SER A 360 -8.19 18.06 -0.07
CA SER A 360 -7.25 17.03 -0.51
C SER A 360 -6.19 16.63 0.53
N ASN A 361 -6.22 17.23 1.72
CA ASN A 361 -5.26 17.02 2.80
C ASN A 361 -5.91 16.46 4.09
N LEU A 362 -6.94 15.60 3.95
CA LEU A 362 -7.71 15.08 5.09
C LEU A 362 -6.84 14.44 6.19
N ARG A 363 -5.79 13.71 5.79
CA ARG A 363 -4.85 13.12 6.77
C ARG A 363 -4.21 14.18 7.68
N GLN A 364 -3.84 15.33 7.14
CA GLN A 364 -3.24 16.42 7.90
C GLN A 364 -4.28 17.02 8.85
N LEU A 365 -5.49 17.32 8.35
CA LEU A 365 -6.59 17.85 9.16
C LEU A 365 -6.94 16.93 10.33
N VAL A 366 -6.99 15.61 10.10
CA VAL A 366 -7.19 14.62 11.15
C VAL A 366 -6.05 14.65 12.18
N GLN A 367 -4.79 14.78 11.75
CA GLN A 367 -3.66 14.86 12.67
C GLN A 367 -3.69 16.12 13.53
N GLU A 368 -4.02 17.26 12.92
CA GLU A 368 -4.17 18.53 13.63
C GLU A 368 -5.33 18.48 14.63
N ASN A 369 -6.45 17.89 14.25
CA ASN A 369 -7.59 17.70 15.14
C ASN A 369 -7.25 16.77 16.32
N MET A 370 -6.62 15.62 16.05
CA MET A 370 -6.16 14.74 17.12
C MET A 370 -5.24 15.46 18.11
N ALA A 371 -4.32 16.29 17.63
CA ALA A 371 -3.43 17.07 18.51
C ALA A 371 -4.20 18.09 19.36
N LYS A 372 -5.20 18.78 18.78
CA LYS A 372 -6.06 19.72 19.51
C LYS A 372 -6.88 19.05 20.62
N GLU A 373 -7.38 17.85 20.34
CA GLU A 373 -8.20 17.06 21.27
C GLU A 373 -7.37 16.20 22.25
N GLY A 374 -6.03 16.32 22.24
CA GLY A 374 -5.15 15.51 23.09
C GLY A 374 -5.15 14.01 22.75
N LEU A 375 -5.59 13.65 21.55
CA LEU A 375 -5.61 12.27 21.05
C LEU A 375 -4.27 11.91 20.38
N SER A 376 -3.86 10.66 20.51
CA SER A 376 -2.69 10.11 19.82
C SER A 376 -3.04 8.88 18.99
N CYS A 377 -2.25 8.58 17.96
CA CYS A 377 -2.45 7.42 17.08
C CYS A 377 -1.28 6.46 17.19
N ARG A 378 -1.54 5.24 17.64
CA ARG A 378 -0.53 4.19 17.86
C ARG A 378 -0.33 3.23 16.68
N CYS A 379 -1.02 3.44 15.56
CA CYS A 379 -0.84 2.59 14.37
C CYS A 379 0.62 2.57 13.85
N ILE A 380 1.02 1.49 13.18
CA ILE A 380 2.38 1.29 12.63
C ILE A 380 2.86 2.52 11.85
N ARG A 381 2.04 3.06 10.94
CA ARG A 381 2.42 4.19 10.08
C ARG A 381 2.79 5.45 10.87
N CYS A 382 2.19 5.67 12.04
CA CYS A 382 2.48 6.83 12.89
C CYS A 382 3.76 6.63 13.72
N ARG A 383 4.18 5.37 13.92
CA ARG A 383 5.36 4.98 14.69
C ARG A 383 6.57 4.63 13.82
N GLU A 384 6.42 4.39 12.51
CA GLU A 384 7.53 4.03 11.59
C GLU A 384 8.72 5.00 11.69
N ALA A 385 9.88 4.50 12.15
CA ALA A 385 11.08 5.30 12.41
C ALA A 385 11.58 6.09 11.18
N GLY A 386 11.41 5.54 9.98
CA GLY A 386 11.80 6.23 8.75
C GLY A 386 10.95 7.47 8.41
N ARG A 387 9.86 7.75 9.16
CA ARG A 387 9.04 8.96 8.98
C ARG A 387 9.36 10.06 10.00
N SER A 388 10.07 9.77 11.09
CA SER A 388 10.34 10.76 12.14
C SER A 388 11.52 11.69 11.83
N GLY A 389 12.35 11.39 10.82
CA GLY A 389 13.48 12.24 10.43
C GLY A 389 14.57 12.41 11.49
N LEU A 390 14.42 11.74 12.65
CA LEU A 390 15.38 11.76 13.73
C LEU A 390 16.54 10.82 13.39
N PRO A 391 17.79 11.25 13.63
CA PRO A 391 18.94 10.37 13.52
C PRO A 391 18.78 9.21 14.50
N PRO A 392 19.29 8.01 14.16
CA PRO A 392 19.25 6.89 15.07
C PRO A 392 20.04 7.24 16.33
N GLU A 393 19.35 7.45 17.45
CA GLU A 393 19.92 7.00 18.72
C GLU A 393 20.29 5.52 18.49
N GLY A 394 21.52 5.15 18.82
CA GLY A 394 22.11 3.89 18.44
C GLY A 394 21.26 2.65 18.81
N PRO A 395 21.63 1.46 18.31
CA PRO A 395 20.91 0.22 18.60
C PRO A 395 20.85 -0.14 20.11
N ASP A 396 21.63 0.54 20.95
CA ASP A 396 21.74 0.31 22.39
C ASP A 396 20.46 0.65 23.20
N GLY A 397 19.40 1.15 22.54
CA GLY A 397 18.09 1.42 23.15
C GLY A 397 16.89 0.76 22.44
N ALA A 398 17.11 -0.22 21.56
CA ALA A 398 16.01 -0.90 20.85
C ALA A 398 15.47 -2.10 21.66
N GLU A 399 14.22 -2.00 22.09
CA GLU A 399 13.49 -3.03 22.83
C GLU A 399 12.75 -3.99 21.89
N LEU A 400 12.78 -5.27 22.21
CA LEU A 400 11.96 -6.29 21.56
C LEU A 400 10.61 -6.37 22.30
N LYS A 401 9.52 -6.18 21.58
CA LYS A 401 8.16 -6.30 22.11
C LYS A 401 7.36 -7.34 21.33
N THR A 402 6.49 -8.05 22.03
CA THR A 402 5.56 -9.02 21.43
C THR A 402 4.15 -8.69 21.88
N GLN A 403 3.27 -8.44 20.92
CA GLN A 403 1.83 -8.33 21.14
C GLN A 403 1.15 -9.59 20.59
N THR A 404 0.50 -10.36 21.45
CA THR A 404 -0.25 -11.55 21.06
C THR A 404 -1.75 -11.30 21.11
N TYR A 405 -2.47 -11.75 20.08
CA TYR A 405 -3.92 -11.64 20.01
C TYR A 405 -4.53 -12.77 19.18
N GLU A 406 -5.72 -13.22 19.56
CA GLU A 406 -6.49 -14.18 18.76
C GLU A 406 -7.00 -13.51 17.47
N ALA A 407 -6.95 -14.18 16.34
CA ALA A 407 -7.65 -13.74 15.14
C ALA A 407 -8.05 -14.95 14.29
N SER A 408 -9.34 -15.03 13.95
CA SER A 408 -9.90 -16.05 13.06
C SER A 408 -9.45 -17.48 13.41
N GLY A 409 -9.67 -17.89 14.66
CA GLY A 409 -9.38 -19.25 15.14
C GLY A 409 -7.89 -19.61 15.27
N GLY A 410 -6.98 -18.63 15.21
CA GLY A 410 -5.56 -18.82 15.49
C GLY A 410 -4.98 -17.69 16.32
N THR A 411 -3.70 -17.81 16.67
CA THR A 411 -2.96 -16.83 17.46
C THR A 411 -2.04 -16.04 16.55
N GLU A 412 -2.09 -14.71 16.65
CA GLU A 412 -1.18 -13.80 15.97
C GLU A 412 -0.17 -13.23 16.97
N HIS A 413 1.11 -13.26 16.61
CA HIS A 413 2.20 -12.62 17.34
C HIS A 413 2.76 -11.50 16.47
N PHE A 414 2.55 -10.26 16.92
CA PHE A 414 3.20 -9.10 16.36
C PHE A 414 4.46 -8.81 17.16
N ILE A 415 5.61 -9.20 16.62
CA ILE A 415 6.92 -9.07 17.27
C ILE A 415 7.65 -7.90 16.62
N SER A 416 8.11 -6.93 17.40
CA SER A 416 8.70 -5.69 16.89
C SER A 416 9.91 -5.23 17.68
N PHE A 417 10.87 -4.62 16.98
CA PHE A 417 11.89 -3.80 17.60
C PHE A 417 11.41 -2.34 17.64
N GLU A 418 11.43 -1.76 18.83
CA GLU A 418 10.97 -0.41 19.10
C GLU A 418 12.01 0.42 19.85
N THR A 419 12.02 1.73 19.63
CA THR A 419 12.81 2.69 20.39
C THR A 419 11.91 3.86 20.79
N GLY A 420 11.65 4.00 22.10
CA GLY A 420 10.54 4.82 22.60
C GLY A 420 9.21 4.43 21.95
N ASP A 421 8.59 5.41 21.25
CA ASP A 421 7.33 5.23 20.52
C ASP A 421 7.50 4.89 19.04
N ARG A 422 8.73 4.57 18.60
CA ARG A 422 9.05 4.33 17.18
C ARG A 422 9.28 2.86 16.90
N ILE A 423 8.81 2.39 15.75
CA ILE A 423 9.01 1.03 15.27
C ILE A 423 10.13 0.98 14.23
N ILE A 424 11.16 0.18 14.51
CA ILE A 424 12.33 -0.05 13.65
C ILE A 424 12.01 -1.15 12.64
N GLY A 425 11.39 -2.24 13.10
CA GLY A 425 11.00 -3.37 12.27
C GLY A 425 10.09 -4.30 13.03
N TYR A 426 9.38 -5.17 12.31
CA TYR A 426 8.46 -6.13 12.89
C TYR A 426 8.31 -7.37 12.02
N VAL A 427 7.82 -8.44 12.64
CA VAL A 427 7.38 -9.67 12.00
C VAL A 427 5.98 -10.04 12.50
N ARG A 428 5.13 -10.52 11.58
CA ARG A 428 3.81 -11.07 11.89
C ARG A 428 3.89 -12.59 11.80
N LEU A 429 3.81 -13.25 12.95
CA LEU A 429 3.79 -14.69 13.07
C LEU A 429 2.35 -15.13 13.40
N ARG A 430 1.89 -16.20 12.76
CA ARG A 430 0.63 -16.86 13.07
C ARG A 430 0.86 -18.33 13.40
N THR A 431 0.12 -18.82 14.39
CA THR A 431 0.01 -20.23 14.77
C THR A 431 -1.47 -20.58 14.94
N ASP A 432 -1.82 -21.86 14.75
CA ASP A 432 -3.22 -22.32 14.79
C ASP A 432 -3.35 -23.77 15.29
N GLY A 433 -2.32 -24.30 15.95
CA GLY A 433 -2.28 -25.68 16.44
C GLY A 433 -2.05 -26.74 15.36
N SER A 434 -1.89 -26.37 14.08
CA SER A 434 -1.60 -27.32 12.99
C SER A 434 -0.19 -27.92 13.01
N GLY A 435 0.68 -27.45 13.90
CA GLY A 435 2.12 -27.75 13.89
C GLY A 435 2.91 -26.96 12.84
N THR A 436 2.25 -26.13 12.02
CA THR A 436 2.90 -25.24 11.04
C THR A 436 2.68 -23.78 11.41
N ALA A 437 3.77 -23.06 11.66
CA ALA A 437 3.78 -21.63 11.87
C ALA A 437 3.84 -20.86 10.54
N ARG A 438 3.24 -19.67 10.49
CA ARG A 438 3.25 -18.81 9.31
C ARG A 438 3.80 -17.42 9.60
N ILE A 439 4.87 -17.04 8.90
CA ILE A 439 5.29 -15.65 8.84
C ILE A 439 4.58 -14.97 7.67
N ARG A 440 3.72 -14.00 8.03
CA ARG A 440 2.81 -13.30 7.13
C ARG A 440 3.41 -12.02 6.58
N GLU A 441 4.30 -11.39 7.34
CA GLU A 441 5.06 -10.20 6.95
C GLU A 441 6.34 -10.12 7.76
N LEU A 442 7.45 -9.80 7.11
CA LEU A 442 8.65 -9.29 7.74
C LEU A 442 8.94 -7.92 7.15
N ARG A 443 9.08 -6.90 8.01
CA ARG A 443 9.36 -5.53 7.56
C ARG A 443 10.39 -4.87 8.45
N VAL A 444 11.41 -4.28 7.84
CA VAL A 444 12.39 -3.44 8.52
C VAL A 444 12.41 -2.07 7.86
N ALA A 445 12.26 -1.00 8.66
CA ALA A 445 12.36 0.37 8.19
C ALA A 445 13.77 0.63 7.67
N GLY A 446 13.93 1.47 6.65
CA GLY A 446 15.24 1.81 6.11
C GLY A 446 15.14 2.30 4.67
N GLN A 447 15.92 3.32 4.35
CA GLN A 447 16.09 3.74 2.96
C GLN A 447 16.91 2.69 2.22
N GLU A 448 16.62 2.52 0.93
CA GLU A 448 17.44 1.73 0.03
C GLU A 448 18.72 2.50 -0.25
N THR A 449 19.86 1.92 0.08
CA THR A 449 21.13 2.29 -0.54
C THR A 449 21.31 1.49 -1.82
N ALA A 450 21.86 2.13 -2.84
CA ALA A 450 22.21 1.46 -4.09
C ALA A 450 23.09 0.22 -3.81
N VAL A 451 22.89 -0.82 -4.60
CA VAL A 451 23.64 -2.08 -4.49
C VAL A 451 25.14 -1.78 -4.56
N GLY A 452 25.90 -2.09 -3.50
CA GLY A 452 27.36 -1.96 -3.47
C GLY A 452 27.95 -0.92 -2.50
N LYS A 453 27.14 -0.14 -1.75
CA LYS A 453 27.64 0.78 -0.69
C LYS A 453 27.17 0.35 0.70
N GLU A 454 28.02 0.55 1.73
CA GLU A 454 27.61 0.39 3.13
C GLU A 454 26.45 1.33 3.45
N ALA A 455 25.40 0.79 4.07
CA ALA A 455 24.12 1.47 4.21
C ALA A 455 24.01 2.25 5.53
N GLU A 456 23.72 3.55 5.46
CA GLU A 456 23.31 4.36 6.62
C GLU A 456 21.85 4.11 7.06
N GLY A 457 21.38 2.85 7.07
CA GLY A 457 19.97 2.50 7.33
C GLY A 457 19.76 1.32 8.28
N TRP A 458 18.59 1.24 8.92
CA TRP A 458 18.26 0.16 9.88
C TRP A 458 18.21 -1.25 9.25
N GLN A 459 17.96 -1.36 7.93
CA GLN A 459 17.86 -2.65 7.23
C GLN A 459 19.14 -3.50 7.31
N HIS A 460 20.32 -2.90 7.47
CA HIS A 460 21.61 -3.62 7.48
C HIS A 460 22.14 -3.94 8.88
N ARG A 461 21.42 -3.55 9.95
CA ARG A 461 21.81 -3.82 11.35
C ARG A 461 21.33 -5.17 11.89
N GLY A 462 20.98 -6.11 11.00
CA GLY A 462 20.58 -7.47 11.38
C GLY A 462 19.19 -7.62 12.02
N TYR A 463 18.41 -6.55 12.16
CA TYR A 463 17.06 -6.61 12.76
C TYR A 463 16.14 -7.63 12.09
N GLY A 464 16.18 -7.74 10.75
CA GLY A 464 15.38 -8.73 10.03
C GLY A 464 15.72 -10.17 10.43
N LYS A 465 17.01 -10.49 10.58
CA LYS A 465 17.47 -11.81 11.02
C LYS A 465 17.07 -12.09 12.47
N ARG A 466 17.19 -11.08 13.35
CA ARG A 466 16.79 -11.18 14.77
C ARG A 466 15.28 -11.39 14.93
N LEU A 467 14.46 -10.67 14.16
CA LEU A 467 13.01 -10.84 14.15
C LEU A 467 12.61 -12.24 13.65
N LEU A 468 13.28 -12.74 12.60
CA LEU A 468 13.06 -14.11 12.13
C LEU A 468 13.43 -15.15 13.19
N ALA A 469 14.59 -15.00 13.83
CA ALA A 469 15.00 -15.92 14.90
C ALA A 469 14.01 -15.92 16.08
N GLU A 470 13.49 -14.75 16.47
CA GLU A 470 12.46 -14.67 17.52
C GLU A 470 11.14 -15.33 17.08
N ALA A 471 10.74 -15.14 15.81
CA ALA A 471 9.53 -15.80 15.29
C ALA A 471 9.69 -17.33 15.23
N GLU A 472 10.86 -17.83 14.86
CA GLU A 472 11.20 -19.27 14.89
C GLU A 472 11.14 -19.81 16.33
N ALA A 473 11.75 -19.10 17.29
CA ALA A 473 11.69 -19.48 18.70
C ALA A 473 10.27 -19.43 19.28
N ALA A 474 9.48 -18.42 18.92
CA ALA A 474 8.07 -18.32 19.33
C ALA A 474 7.23 -19.47 18.77
N ALA A 475 7.41 -19.81 17.49
CA ALA A 475 6.74 -20.95 16.87
C ALA A 475 7.11 -22.28 17.54
N ALA A 476 8.39 -22.50 17.84
CA ALA A 476 8.84 -23.71 18.51
C ALA A 476 8.25 -23.85 19.93
N ARG A 477 8.12 -22.73 20.67
CA ARG A 477 7.45 -22.71 21.99
C ARG A 477 5.97 -23.09 21.91
N GLU A 478 5.32 -22.86 20.78
CA GLU A 478 3.93 -23.28 20.52
C GLU A 478 3.81 -24.68 19.91
N GLY A 479 4.91 -25.44 19.85
CA GLY A 479 4.93 -26.81 19.34
C GLY A 479 4.87 -26.92 17.82
N CYS A 480 5.13 -25.83 17.08
CA CYS A 480 5.30 -25.92 15.63
C CYS A 480 6.63 -26.57 15.28
N THR A 481 6.59 -27.50 14.32
CA THR A 481 7.78 -28.19 13.78
C THR A 481 8.20 -27.64 12.42
N ARG A 482 7.37 -26.78 11.82
CA ARG A 482 7.60 -26.19 10.51
C ARG A 482 7.24 -24.71 10.48
N MET A 483 8.05 -23.93 9.79
CA MET A 483 7.81 -22.53 9.48
C MET A 483 7.58 -22.34 7.98
N CYS A 484 6.52 -21.61 7.64
CA CYS A 484 6.23 -21.17 6.28
C CYS A 484 6.22 -19.65 6.20
N VAL A 485 7.00 -19.07 5.32
CA VAL A 485 7.02 -17.62 5.06
C VAL A 485 6.28 -17.33 3.76
N THR A 486 5.25 -16.48 3.83
CA THR A 486 4.60 -15.93 2.63
C THR A 486 5.55 -14.93 1.96
N SER A 487 6.09 -15.28 0.78
CA SER A 487 7.11 -14.46 0.12
C SER A 487 6.84 -14.28 -1.37
N ALA A 488 6.82 -13.01 -1.79
CA ALA A 488 6.84 -12.66 -3.21
C ALA A 488 8.14 -13.13 -3.88
N PRO A 489 8.15 -13.39 -5.21
CA PRO A 489 9.30 -13.96 -5.90
C PRO A 489 10.61 -13.19 -5.68
N GLY A 490 10.57 -11.86 -5.74
CA GLY A 490 11.73 -10.99 -5.56
C GLY A 490 12.32 -10.93 -4.14
N ALA A 491 11.66 -11.53 -3.15
CA ALA A 491 12.15 -11.59 -1.77
C ALA A 491 12.64 -13.00 -1.34
N ARG A 492 12.45 -14.03 -2.17
CA ARG A 492 12.76 -15.43 -1.81
C ARG A 492 14.25 -15.66 -1.52
N GLU A 493 15.14 -15.01 -2.26
CA GLU A 493 16.59 -15.13 -2.09
C GLU A 493 17.06 -14.69 -0.68
N TYR A 494 16.38 -13.71 -0.07
CA TYR A 494 16.67 -13.27 1.29
C TYR A 494 16.47 -14.41 2.30
N TYR A 495 15.36 -15.13 2.20
CA TYR A 495 15.07 -16.26 3.09
C TYR A 495 15.92 -17.48 2.77
N ALA A 496 16.28 -17.70 1.50
CA ALA A 496 17.17 -18.78 1.10
C ALA A 496 18.54 -18.68 1.77
N LYS A 497 19.09 -17.45 1.87
CA LYS A 497 20.34 -17.16 2.61
C LYS A 497 20.25 -17.43 4.12
N LEU A 498 19.05 -17.61 4.66
CA LEU A 498 18.77 -17.88 6.08
C LEU A 498 18.35 -19.34 6.33
N GLY A 499 18.54 -20.22 5.34
CA GLY A 499 18.27 -21.65 5.47
C GLY A 499 16.85 -22.08 5.15
N TYR A 500 16.02 -21.20 4.56
CA TYR A 500 14.71 -21.59 4.05
C TYR A 500 14.83 -22.17 2.64
N THR A 501 14.04 -23.19 2.32
CA THR A 501 13.94 -23.76 0.98
C THR A 501 12.70 -23.25 0.25
N PRO A 502 12.76 -23.04 -1.07
CA PRO A 502 11.60 -22.60 -1.84
C PRO A 502 10.56 -23.72 -1.94
N ALA A 503 9.33 -23.46 -1.49
CA ALA A 503 8.16 -24.28 -1.73
C ALA A 503 6.97 -23.38 -2.10
N PRO A 504 6.98 -22.79 -3.32
CA PRO A 504 6.01 -21.77 -3.73
C PRO A 504 4.57 -22.18 -3.43
N PRO A 505 3.75 -21.28 -2.86
CA PRO A 505 3.99 -19.84 -2.68
C PRO A 505 4.85 -19.45 -1.47
N TYR A 506 5.37 -20.43 -0.71
CA TYR A 506 6.09 -20.20 0.54
C TYR A 506 7.62 -20.34 0.40
N MET A 507 8.33 -19.84 1.40
CA MET A 507 9.66 -20.30 1.78
C MET A 507 9.52 -21.12 3.07
N VAL A 508 10.10 -22.32 3.14
CA VAL A 508 9.86 -23.25 4.25
C VAL A 508 11.14 -23.62 4.98
N LYS A 509 11.02 -23.86 6.28
CA LYS A 509 12.11 -24.32 7.14
C LYS A 509 11.53 -25.24 8.22
N ASP A 510 12.16 -26.37 8.47
CA ASP A 510 11.83 -27.20 9.63
C ASP A 510 12.54 -26.60 10.86
N LEU A 511 11.82 -26.53 11.99
CA LEU A 511 12.20 -25.76 13.19
C LEU A 511 13.03 -26.55 14.19
#